data_AF-A0A964UGW1-F1
#
_entry.id   AF-A0A964UGW1-F1
#
_cell.length_a   1.000
_cell.length_b   1.000
_cell.length_c   1.000
_cell.angle_alpha   90.00
_cell.angle_beta   90.00
_cell.angle_gamma   90.00
#
_symmetry.space_group_name_H-M   'P 1'
#
loop_
_entity.id
_entity.type
_entity.pdbx_description
1 polymer ?
#
loop_
_entity_poly.entity_id
_entity_poly.type
_entity_poly.pdbx_seq_one_letter_code
_entity_poly.pdbx_strand_id
1 'polypeptide(L)' 'MADFTFYTVAMSRGQISRWALHEAGADYDHVVFD' A
#
# COMPACT_ATOMS: atom_id res chain seq x y z
N MET A 1 2.23 -9.60 -12.51
CA MET A 1 1.18 -9.78 -11.49
C MET A 1 1.86 -9.44 -10.19
N ALA A 2 1.27 -8.56 -9.39
CA ALA A 2 1.91 -8.03 -8.20
C ALA A 2 2.30 -9.13 -7.21
N ASP A 3 3.41 -8.94 -6.49
CA ASP A 3 3.93 -9.92 -5.54
C ASP A 3 3.01 -10.09 -4.32
N PHE A 4 2.30 -9.02 -3.95
CA PHE A 4 1.35 -9.02 -2.84
C PHE A 4 0.30 -7.91 -2.98
N THR A 5 -0.76 -8.01 -2.19
CA THR A 5 -1.79 -6.97 -2.09
C THR A 5 -1.60 -6.17 -0.80
N PHE A 6 -1.56 -4.85 -0.94
CA PHE A 6 -1.51 -3.89 0.14
C PHE A 6 -2.93 -3.40 0.47
N TYR A 7 -3.41 -3.71 1.67
CA TYR A 7 -4.74 -3.33 2.15
C TYR A 7 -4.63 -2.16 3.12
N THR A 8 -5.40 -1.09 2.90
CA THR A 8 -5.38 0.11 3.77
C THR A 8 -6.75 0.71 3.99
N VAL A 9 -6.95 1.42 5.10
CA VAL A 9 -8.12 2.30 5.31
C VAL A 9 -7.77 3.73 4.87
N ALA A 10 -8.72 4.43 4.26
CA ALA A 10 -8.55 5.83 3.87
C ALA A 10 -8.15 6.72 5.07
N MET A 11 -7.26 7.69 4.86
CA MET A 11 -6.78 8.63 5.89
C MET A 11 -6.13 7.98 7.13
N SER A 12 -5.82 6.68 7.07
CA SER A 12 -5.13 5.96 8.13
C SER A 12 -3.62 6.14 8.09
N ARG A 13 -2.95 5.62 9.13
CA ARG A 13 -1.47 5.49 9.18
C ARG A 13 -0.90 4.60 8.09
N GLY A 14 -1.74 3.88 7.33
CA GLY A 14 -1.34 3.12 6.15
C GLY A 14 -0.63 3.96 5.08
N GLN A 15 -0.80 5.29 5.08
CA GLN A 15 -0.06 6.18 4.17
C GLN A 15 1.46 6.14 4.39
N ILE A 16 1.93 5.91 5.62
CA ILE A 16 3.37 5.78 5.90
C ILE A 16 3.90 4.48 5.28
N SER A 17 3.19 3.37 5.46
CA SER A 17 3.53 2.09 4.83
C SER A 17 3.50 2.21 3.31
N ARG A 18 2.52 2.91 2.73
CA ARG A 18 2.46 3.19 1.29
C ARG A 18 3.68 3.94 0.79
N TRP A 19 4.13 4.97 1.52
CA TRP A 19 5.32 5.73 1.16
C TRP A 19 6.58 4.85 1.19
N ALA A 20 6.76 4.04 2.24
CA ALA A 20 7.89 3.10 2.32
C ALA A 20 7.90 2.07 1.17
N LEU A 21 6.73 1.54 0.80
CA LEU A 21 6.61 0.59 -0.32
C LEU A 21 6.91 1.25 -1.67
N HIS A 22 6.50 2.51 -1.85
CA HIS A 22 6.85 3.29 -3.03
C HIS A 22 8.35 3.55 -3.12
N GLU A 23 8.97 3.95 -2.00
CA GLU A 23 10.42 4.19 -1.91
C GLU A 23 11.23 2.92 -2.21
N ALA A 24 10.74 1.75 -1.76
CA ALA A 24 11.37 0.47 -2.01
C ALA A 24 11.18 -0.06 -3.45
N GLY A 25 10.36 0.60 -4.27
CA GLY A 25 10.01 0.13 -5.62
C GLY A 25 9.26 -1.20 -5.61
N ALA A 26 8.49 -1.48 -4.56
CA ALA A 26 7.76 -2.74 -4.42
C ALA A 26 6.62 -2.84 -5.44
N ASP A 27 6.41 -4.04 -6.00
CA ASP A 27 5.27 -4.34 -6.88
C ASP A 27 4.10 -4.86 -6.03
N TYR A 28 3.03 -4.08 -5.93
CA TYR A 28 1.85 -4.42 -5.13
C TYR A 28 0.56 -3.91 -5.74
N ASP A 29 -0.52 -4.68 -5.54
CA ASP A 29 -1.88 -4.21 -5.79
C ASP A 29 -2.38 -3.43 -4.57
N HIS A 30 -3.00 -2.27 -4.74
CA HIS A 30 -3.49 -1.45 -3.62
C HIS A 30 -5.01 -1.49 -3.52
N VAL A 31 -5.52 -1.92 -2.36
CA VAL A 31 -6.95 -1.92 -2.03
C VAL A 31 -7.22 -1.01 -0.85
N VAL A 32 -8.16 -0.09 -1.02
CA VAL A 32 -8.58 0.87 0.00
C VAL A 32 -9.98 0.52 0.51
N PHE A 33 -10.12 0.47 1.84
CA PHE A 33 -11.40 0.28 2.54
C PHE A 33 -11.90 1.60 3.13
N ASP A 34 -13.22 1.68 3.30
CA ASP A 34 -13.93 2.69 4.09
C ASP A 34 -13.92 2.33 5.58
#